data_AF-I0XBZ1-F1
#
_entry.id   AF-I0XBZ1-F1
#
_cell.length_a   1.000
_cell.length_b   1.000
_cell.length_c   1.000
_cell.angle_alpha   90.00
_cell.angle_beta   90.00
_cell.angle_gamma   90.00
#
_symmetry.space_group_name_H-M   'P 1'
#
loop_
_entity.id
_entity.type
_entity.pdbx_description
1 polymer ?
#
loop_
_entity_poly.entity_id
_entity_poly.type
_entity_poly.pdbx_seq_one_letter_code
_entity_poly.pdbx_strand_id
1 'polypeptide(L)'
;MKKLIILSISAVFCLANMFAQKIPAGRDILPLVLDFAYDKEYFRDSEIQVADIANNEYLISGWGVKKVGVGYTRQDYTVQINRTDTELLVTISDMTSIGCDKEGNPLETATMNPNTGKSTEKTQLVIQKDLAKRISSWGDKEYRKKLDIALTSPVIMTTLARQSALVFKKFVSDNKIIGKPTEFEIKITKVDPVNADGYANCINGTAFCGYKTGSGGIPKPEYVPVLVYTNNTASSGTYNVKGTIMDVRRADVGGLAVIEIKE
;
A
#
# COMPACT_ATOMS: atom_id res chain seq x y z
N MET A 1 -19.60 -27.99 7.90
CA MET A 1 -19.57 -27.33 9.22
C MET A 1 -18.15 -27.41 9.77
N LYS A 2 -17.56 -26.23 10.06
CA LYS A 2 -16.55 -25.96 11.10
C LYS A 2 -15.19 -26.71 10.99
N LYS A 3 -14.01 -26.15 11.24
CA LYS A 3 -13.46 -24.81 11.54
C LYS A 3 -11.95 -25.07 11.76
N LEU A 4 -11.10 -24.09 11.42
CA LEU A 4 -9.84 -23.74 12.13
C LEU A 4 -8.80 -24.84 12.40
N ILE A 5 -7.73 -24.86 11.58
CA ILE A 5 -6.36 -25.12 12.07
C ILE A 5 -5.42 -24.12 11.38
N ILE A 6 -5.40 -22.90 11.89
CA ILE A 6 -4.29 -21.94 11.72
C ILE A 6 -4.07 -21.36 13.12
N LEU A 7 -3.20 -22.02 13.91
CA LEU A 7 -2.70 -21.53 15.20
C LEU A 7 -1.66 -22.52 15.71
N SER A 8 -0.43 -22.44 15.18
CA SER A 8 0.79 -22.98 15.82
C SER A 8 2.04 -22.66 14.99
N ILE A 9 2.36 -21.37 14.84
CA ILE A 9 3.75 -20.93 14.63
C ILE A 9 3.99 -19.77 15.60
N SER A 10 4.01 -20.09 16.89
CA SER A 10 4.35 -19.15 17.98
C SER A 10 5.56 -19.65 18.76
N ALA A 11 6.52 -20.32 18.10
CA ALA A 11 7.68 -20.87 18.78
C ALA A 11 8.92 -20.98 17.86
N VAL A 12 9.37 -19.85 17.28
CA VAL A 12 10.79 -19.63 16.96
C VAL A 12 11.11 -18.15 17.21
N PHE A 13 10.88 -17.70 18.46
CA PHE A 13 11.42 -16.44 18.97
C PHE A 13 12.64 -16.78 19.82
N CYS A 14 13.81 -16.90 19.19
CA CYS A 14 15.10 -16.81 19.84
C CYS A 14 16.15 -16.68 18.72
N LEU A 15 16.95 -15.61 18.78
CA LEU A 15 18.04 -15.21 17.87
C LEU A 15 17.71 -14.13 16.82
N ALA A 16 17.30 -12.96 17.28
CA ALA A 16 17.56 -11.71 16.56
C ALA A 16 18.01 -10.60 17.53
N ASN A 17 19.08 -10.83 18.29
CA ASN A 17 19.83 -9.75 18.94
C ASN A 17 20.70 -9.01 17.91
N MET A 18 20.05 -8.35 16.95
CA MET A 18 20.68 -7.40 16.04
C MET A 18 19.94 -6.07 16.19
N PHE A 19 20.35 -5.26 17.16
CA PHE A 19 19.91 -3.87 17.39
C PHE A 19 18.53 -3.56 16.78
N ALA A 20 17.45 -4.06 17.38
CA ALA A 20 16.12 -3.61 17.01
C ALA A 20 16.08 -2.10 17.25
N GLN A 21 16.20 -1.30 16.19
CA GLN A 21 15.87 0.12 16.26
C GLN A 21 14.40 0.18 16.61
N LYS A 22 14.13 0.40 17.90
CA LYS A 22 12.78 0.44 18.46
C LYS A 22 12.00 1.50 17.71
N ILE A 23 10.81 1.13 17.23
CA ILE A 23 9.88 2.09 16.66
C ILE A 23 9.57 3.12 17.75
N PRO A 24 9.73 4.43 17.49
CA PRO A 24 9.41 5.45 18.48
C PRO A 24 7.97 5.29 19.00
N ALA A 25 7.79 5.40 20.31
CA ALA A 25 6.48 5.23 20.93
C ALA A 25 5.45 6.19 20.31
N GLY A 26 4.23 5.68 20.10
CA GLY A 26 3.12 6.46 19.53
C GLY A 26 3.17 6.68 18.01
N ARG A 27 4.15 6.11 17.29
CA ARG A 27 4.15 6.11 15.81
C ARG A 27 3.42 4.88 15.26
N ASP A 28 2.51 5.10 14.32
CA ASP A 28 1.86 4.09 13.49
C ASP A 28 2.82 3.64 12.38
N ILE A 29 2.75 2.38 11.97
CA ILE A 29 3.56 1.83 10.87
C ILE A 29 2.87 1.97 9.51
N LEU A 30 1.61 2.41 9.43
CA LEU A 30 0.89 2.65 8.19
C LEU A 30 1.67 3.49 7.16
N PRO A 31 2.29 4.64 7.51
CA PRO A 31 3.11 5.38 6.54
C PRO A 31 4.32 4.58 6.05
N LEU A 32 4.91 3.73 6.88
CA LEU A 32 6.01 2.85 6.51
C LEU A 32 5.56 1.76 5.53
N VAL A 33 4.40 1.17 5.79
CA VAL A 33 3.78 0.16 4.92
C VAL A 33 3.50 0.73 3.54
N LEU A 34 2.92 1.93 3.46
CA LEU A 34 2.63 2.57 2.17
C LEU A 34 3.91 2.95 1.41
N ASP A 35 4.88 3.53 2.10
CA ASP A 35 6.19 3.90 1.52
C ASP A 35 6.92 2.67 0.96
N PHE A 36 6.91 1.57 1.70
CA PHE A 36 7.51 0.31 1.28
C PHE A 36 6.77 -0.34 0.12
N ALA A 37 5.43 -0.35 0.12
CA ALA A 37 4.64 -0.93 -0.97
C ALA A 37 4.97 -0.26 -2.32
N TYR A 38 5.26 1.04 -2.33
CA TYR A 38 5.61 1.77 -3.56
C TYR A 38 7.10 1.80 -3.89
N ASP A 39 7.93 1.14 -3.09
CA ASP A 39 9.37 1.17 -3.29
C ASP A 39 9.80 0.32 -4.50
N LYS A 40 10.33 1.00 -5.52
CA LYS A 40 10.77 0.37 -6.78
C LYS A 40 12.05 -0.45 -6.67
N GLU A 41 12.78 -0.36 -5.56
CA GLU A 41 13.90 -1.27 -5.27
C GLU A 41 13.41 -2.68 -4.91
N TYR A 42 12.23 -2.79 -4.28
CA TYR A 42 11.64 -4.06 -3.88
C TYR A 42 10.59 -4.53 -4.88
N PHE A 43 9.72 -3.63 -5.34
CA PHE A 43 8.56 -3.96 -6.14
C PHE A 43 8.55 -3.20 -7.46
N ARG A 44 8.54 -3.94 -8.57
CA ARG A 44 8.08 -3.37 -9.85
C ARG A 44 6.61 -3.03 -9.72
N ASP A 45 5.81 -3.97 -9.23
CA ASP A 45 4.42 -3.81 -8.83
C ASP A 45 4.12 -4.51 -7.52
N SER A 46 3.16 -3.96 -6.77
CA SER A 46 2.69 -4.46 -5.49
C SER A 46 1.20 -4.21 -5.28
N GLU A 47 0.61 -4.94 -4.34
CA GLU A 47 -0.77 -4.78 -3.87
C GLU A 47 -0.79 -4.87 -2.34
N ILE A 48 -1.42 -3.88 -1.69
CA ILE A 48 -1.73 -3.96 -0.25
C ILE A 48 -3.05 -4.73 -0.09
N GLN A 49 -2.92 -6.03 0.16
CA GLN A 49 -4.03 -6.97 0.27
C GLN A 49 -4.81 -6.82 1.59
N VAL A 50 -4.08 -6.57 2.68
CA VAL A 50 -4.64 -6.38 4.02
C VAL A 50 -4.04 -5.12 4.64
N ALA A 51 -4.91 -4.30 5.22
CA ALA A 51 -4.54 -3.20 6.10
C ALA A 51 -5.43 -3.26 7.34
N ASP A 52 -4.94 -3.89 8.40
CA ASP A 52 -5.58 -3.92 9.71
C ASP A 52 -4.84 -2.94 10.63
N ILE A 53 -5.33 -1.71 10.62
CA ILE A 53 -4.73 -0.60 11.37
C ILE A 53 -4.90 -0.80 12.87
N ALA A 54 -6.00 -1.43 13.29
CA ALA A 54 -6.27 -1.67 14.72
C ALA A 54 -5.25 -2.65 15.31
N ASN A 55 -4.92 -3.70 14.56
CA ASN A 55 -3.95 -4.71 14.98
C ASN A 55 -2.53 -4.45 14.47
N ASN A 56 -2.30 -3.36 13.74
CA ASN A 56 -1.03 -3.05 13.05
C ASN A 56 -0.52 -4.22 12.19
N GLU A 57 -1.42 -4.84 11.44
CA GLU A 57 -1.13 -5.97 10.57
C GLU A 57 -1.39 -5.61 9.11
N TYR A 58 -0.39 -5.82 8.27
CA TYR A 58 -0.43 -5.45 6.87
C TYR A 58 0.13 -6.57 6.01
N LEU A 59 -0.52 -6.81 4.87
CA LEU A 59 -0.10 -7.83 3.91
C LEU A 59 0.09 -7.18 2.55
N ILE A 60 1.30 -7.27 2.02
CA ILE A 60 1.68 -6.73 0.72
C ILE A 60 2.15 -7.89 -0.14
N SER A 61 1.53 -8.11 -1.29
CA SER A 61 2.07 -9.01 -2.31
C SER A 61 2.67 -8.20 -3.43
N GLY A 62 3.69 -8.73 -4.10
CA GLY A 62 4.28 -8.05 -5.23
C GLY A 62 5.42 -8.83 -5.83
N TRP A 63 6.07 -8.20 -6.80
CA TRP A 63 7.21 -8.80 -7.46
C TRP A 63 8.28 -7.77 -7.81
N GLY A 64 9.53 -8.21 -7.76
CA GLY A 64 10.71 -7.41 -8.10
C GLY A 64 11.61 -8.14 -9.08
N VAL A 65 12.55 -7.43 -9.71
CA VAL A 65 13.54 -7.99 -10.63
C VAL A 65 14.93 -7.77 -10.08
N LYS A 66 15.72 -8.84 -9.98
CA LYS A 66 17.12 -8.80 -9.56
C LYS A 66 18.01 -9.26 -10.71
N LYS A 67 19.10 -8.53 -10.95
CA LYS A 67 20.15 -8.97 -11.88
C LYS A 67 21.00 -10.04 -11.21
N VAL A 68 21.15 -11.19 -11.84
CA VAL A 68 21.95 -12.32 -11.36
C VAL A 68 22.92 -12.75 -12.46
N GLY A 69 24.20 -12.41 -12.30
CA GLY A 69 25.21 -12.62 -13.33
C GLY A 69 24.85 -11.87 -14.63
N VAL A 70 24.72 -12.62 -15.73
CA VAL A 70 24.35 -12.09 -17.06
C VAL A 70 22.83 -12.00 -17.28
N GLY A 71 22.02 -12.60 -16.40
CA GLY A 71 20.56 -12.67 -16.55
C GLY A 71 19.80 -11.86 -15.50
N TYR A 72 18.48 -11.95 -15.57
CA TYR A 72 17.57 -11.38 -14.59
C TYR A 72 16.68 -12.47 -13.99
N THR A 73 16.29 -12.25 -12.74
CA THR A 73 15.38 -13.13 -12.00
C THR A 73 14.27 -12.29 -11.41
N ARG A 74 13.03 -12.62 -11.74
CA ARG A 74 11.84 -12.09 -11.09
C ARG A 74 11.63 -12.88 -9.80
N GLN A 75 11.34 -12.16 -8.73
CA GLN A 75 10.95 -12.75 -7.45
C GLN A 75 9.56 -12.24 -7.07
N ASP A 76 8.62 -13.17 -6.97
CA ASP A 76 7.28 -12.93 -6.46
C ASP A 76 7.27 -13.33 -4.98
N TYR A 77 6.68 -12.52 -4.12
CA TYR A 77 6.56 -12.83 -2.69
C TYR A 77 5.47 -12.00 -2.02
N THR A 78 5.04 -12.50 -0.87
CA THR A 78 4.14 -11.80 0.04
C THR A 78 4.91 -11.40 1.28
N VAL A 79 4.81 -10.14 1.69
CA VAL A 79 5.39 -9.57 2.90
C VAL A 79 4.27 -9.25 3.88
N GLN A 80 4.32 -9.87 5.05
CA GLN A 80 3.49 -9.46 6.18
C GLN A 80 4.32 -8.55 7.07
N ILE A 81 3.76 -7.41 7.44
CA ILE A 81 4.38 -6.44 8.35
C ILE A 81 3.45 -6.30 9.55
N ASN A 82 3.96 -6.68 10.71
CA ASN A 82 3.26 -6.59 11.98
C ASN A 82 4.05 -5.73 12.95
N ARG A 83 3.35 -4.99 13.80
CA ARG A 83 3.97 -4.34 14.96
C ARG A 83 3.51 -4.97 16.26
N THR A 84 4.46 -5.38 17.08
CA THR A 84 4.24 -5.80 18.47
C THR A 84 4.98 -4.84 19.40
N ASP A 85 4.24 -4.02 20.14
CA ASP A 85 4.76 -2.96 21.01
C ASP A 85 5.70 -1.96 20.31
N THR A 86 7.01 -2.18 20.38
CA THR A 86 8.04 -1.32 19.77
C THR A 86 8.83 -2.03 18.68
N GLU A 87 8.46 -3.28 18.37
CA GLU A 87 9.16 -4.13 17.43
C GLU A 87 8.37 -4.27 16.14
N LEU A 88 9.11 -4.27 15.02
CA LEU A 88 8.60 -4.58 13.70
C LEU A 88 8.91 -6.06 13.42
N LEU A 89 7.86 -6.84 13.16
CA LEU A 89 7.97 -8.23 12.72
C LEU A 89 7.63 -8.27 11.24
N VAL A 90 8.56 -8.81 10.45
CA VAL A 90 8.36 -9.04 9.02
C VAL A 90 8.39 -10.54 8.79
N THR A 91 7.42 -11.06 8.06
CA THR A 91 7.46 -12.42 7.54
C THR A 91 7.34 -12.38 6.01
N ILE A 92 7.98 -13.35 5.35
CA ILE A 92 7.87 -13.52 3.90
C ILE A 92 7.27 -14.89 3.62
N SER A 93 6.22 -14.93 2.82
CA SER A 93 5.61 -16.16 2.31
C SER A 93 5.60 -16.20 0.79
N ASP A 94 5.33 -17.39 0.25
CA ASP A 94 5.08 -17.63 -1.17
C ASP A 94 6.20 -17.14 -2.10
N MET A 95 7.43 -17.07 -1.59
CA MET A 95 8.56 -16.55 -2.33
C MET A 95 8.98 -17.53 -3.44
N THR A 96 8.79 -17.13 -4.69
CA THR A 96 9.21 -17.88 -5.87
C THR A 96 10.20 -17.05 -6.70
N SER A 97 10.99 -17.74 -7.53
CA SER A 97 11.87 -17.11 -8.50
C SER A 97 11.66 -17.69 -9.89
N ILE A 98 11.70 -16.84 -10.91
CA ILE A 98 11.63 -17.23 -12.32
C ILE A 98 12.62 -16.41 -13.15
N GLY A 99 13.30 -17.06 -14.10
CA GLY A 99 14.17 -16.36 -15.05
C GLY A 99 13.35 -15.41 -15.93
N CYS A 100 13.79 -14.17 -16.08
CA CYS A 100 13.04 -13.14 -16.80
C CYS A 100 13.95 -12.21 -17.64
N ASP A 101 13.34 -11.35 -18.43
CA ASP A 101 14.01 -10.17 -19.03
C ASP A 101 14.18 -9.04 -17.98
N LYS A 102 14.66 -7.87 -18.41
CA LYS A 102 14.91 -6.73 -17.50
C LYS A 102 13.61 -6.07 -17.02
N GLU A 103 12.52 -6.25 -17.76
CA GLU A 103 11.17 -5.80 -17.47
C GLU A 103 10.46 -6.73 -16.48
N GLY A 104 10.92 -7.98 -16.33
CA GLY A 104 10.34 -8.99 -15.45
C GLY A 104 9.34 -9.91 -16.12
N ASN A 105 9.30 -9.92 -17.45
CA ASN A 105 8.53 -10.92 -18.20
C ASN A 105 9.27 -12.26 -18.14
N PRO A 106 8.62 -13.35 -17.70
CA PRO A 106 9.22 -14.68 -17.71
C PRO A 106 9.74 -15.08 -19.08
N LEU A 107 10.93 -15.69 -19.14
CA LEU A 107 11.44 -16.28 -20.38
C LEU A 107 10.61 -17.52 -20.74
N GLU A 108 10.43 -17.78 -22.04
CA GLU A 108 9.55 -18.87 -22.52
C GLU A 108 9.88 -20.25 -21.93
N THR A 109 11.16 -20.53 -21.67
CA THR A 109 11.62 -21.81 -21.12
C THR A 109 11.93 -21.75 -19.63
N ALA A 110 11.61 -20.66 -18.94
CA ALA A 110 11.93 -20.50 -17.52
C ALA A 110 10.92 -21.24 -16.64
N THR A 111 11.43 -22.03 -15.70
CA THR A 111 10.62 -22.69 -14.68
C THR A 111 10.55 -21.84 -13.42
N MET A 112 9.35 -21.68 -12.86
CA MET A 112 9.17 -21.08 -11.54
C MET A 112 9.64 -22.05 -10.46
N ASN A 113 10.52 -21.59 -9.58
CA ASN A 113 11.06 -22.39 -8.48
C ASN A 113 10.73 -21.73 -7.14
N PRO A 114 10.22 -22.48 -6.15
CA PRO A 114 10.15 -22.00 -4.77
C PRO A 114 11.55 -21.64 -4.26
N ASN A 115 11.67 -20.54 -3.53
CA ASN A 115 12.93 -20.17 -2.92
C ASN A 115 13.26 -21.05 -1.70
N THR A 116 14.55 -21.24 -1.46
CA THR A 116 15.02 -21.93 -0.25
C THR A 116 14.71 -21.09 0.99
N GLY A 117 14.48 -21.75 2.13
CA GLY A 117 14.23 -21.07 3.41
C GLY A 117 15.33 -20.05 3.77
N LYS A 118 16.60 -20.36 3.47
CA LYS A 118 17.73 -19.43 3.66
C LYS A 118 17.63 -18.16 2.81
N SER A 119 17.15 -18.27 1.57
CA SER A 119 16.95 -17.10 0.70
C SER A 119 15.80 -16.22 1.19
N THR A 120 14.71 -16.86 1.64
CA THR A 120 13.56 -16.18 2.23
C THR A 120 13.96 -15.44 3.50
N GLU A 121 14.66 -16.10 4.42
CA GLU A 121 15.17 -15.51 5.67
C GLU A 121 16.11 -14.32 5.40
N LYS A 122 17.04 -14.44 4.44
CA LYS A 122 17.92 -13.33 4.06
C LYS A 122 17.11 -12.12 3.56
N THR A 123 16.08 -12.36 2.76
CA THR A 123 15.21 -11.30 2.23
C THR A 123 14.41 -10.65 3.36
N GLN A 124 13.88 -11.45 4.28
CA GLN A 124 13.15 -10.99 5.46
C GLN A 124 14.02 -10.07 6.31
N LEU A 125 15.25 -10.48 6.63
CA LEU A 125 16.17 -9.69 7.45
C LEU A 125 16.57 -8.37 6.77
N VAL A 126 16.71 -8.35 5.45
CA VAL A 126 17.00 -7.12 4.69
C VAL A 126 15.83 -6.15 4.79
N ILE A 127 14.61 -6.61 4.49
CA ILE A 127 13.39 -5.79 4.56
C ILE A 127 13.20 -5.27 5.98
N GLN A 128 13.26 -6.14 7.00
CA GLN A 128 13.02 -5.74 8.38
C GLN A 128 14.02 -4.66 8.86
N LYS A 129 15.30 -4.80 8.52
CA LYS A 129 16.33 -3.79 8.85
C LYS A 129 16.08 -2.47 8.14
N ASP A 130 15.71 -2.52 6.86
CA ASP A 130 15.43 -1.33 6.09
C ASP A 130 14.20 -0.57 6.61
N LEU A 131 13.11 -1.29 6.88
CA LEU A 131 11.89 -0.70 7.43
C LEU A 131 12.12 -0.07 8.80
N ALA A 132 12.84 -0.75 9.70
CA ALA A 132 13.22 -0.20 11.00
C ALA A 132 14.08 1.08 10.87
N LYS A 133 14.99 1.11 9.89
CA LYS A 133 15.80 2.28 9.58
C LYS A 133 14.98 3.45 9.05
N ARG A 134 14.04 3.20 8.13
CA ARG A 134 13.15 4.25 7.57
C ARG A 134 12.36 4.96 8.67
N ILE A 135 11.59 4.20 9.45
CA ILE A 135 10.69 4.78 10.45
C ILE A 135 11.44 5.50 11.59
N SER A 136 12.65 5.04 11.93
CA SER A 136 13.50 5.69 12.93
C SER A 136 14.21 6.93 12.40
N SER A 137 14.43 7.02 11.08
CA SER A 137 15.08 8.18 10.44
C SER A 137 14.15 9.39 10.28
N TRP A 138 12.82 9.19 10.26
CA TRP A 138 11.88 10.28 10.08
C TRP A 138 11.79 11.18 11.30
N GLY A 139 12.00 12.48 11.11
CA GLY A 139 11.66 13.48 12.11
C GLY A 139 10.14 13.57 12.32
N ASP A 140 9.68 14.11 13.45
CA ASP A 140 8.24 14.14 13.78
C ASP A 140 7.39 14.84 12.72
N LYS A 141 7.87 15.96 12.17
CA LYS A 141 7.18 16.70 11.10
C LYS A 141 7.04 15.87 9.82
N GLU A 142 8.12 15.19 9.42
CA GLU A 142 8.12 14.32 8.25
C GLU A 142 7.19 13.12 8.44
N TYR A 143 7.30 12.46 9.59
CA TYR A 143 6.44 11.35 9.97
C TYR A 143 4.96 11.74 9.92
N ARG A 144 4.59 12.91 10.48
CA ARG A 144 3.20 13.40 10.44
C ARG A 144 2.71 13.63 9.01
N LYS A 145 3.53 14.24 8.14
CA LYS A 145 3.18 14.41 6.72
C LYS A 145 2.95 13.05 6.04
N LYS A 146 3.87 12.09 6.22
CA LYS A 146 3.74 10.75 5.65
C LYS A 146 2.51 10.01 6.19
N LEU A 147 2.20 10.17 7.47
CA LEU A 147 1.01 9.58 8.10
C LEU A 147 -0.27 10.14 7.49
N ASP A 148 -0.40 11.45 7.33
CA ASP A 148 -1.61 12.05 6.73
C ASP A 148 -1.81 11.61 5.27
N ILE A 149 -0.72 11.53 4.50
CA ILE A 149 -0.75 10.96 3.14
C ILE A 149 -1.21 9.50 3.18
N ALA A 150 -0.68 8.70 4.10
CA ALA A 150 -1.02 7.29 4.18
C ALA A 150 -2.48 7.05 4.60
N LEU A 151 -2.98 7.82 5.57
CA LEU A 151 -4.36 7.78 6.02
C LEU A 151 -5.35 8.18 4.91
N THR A 152 -4.96 9.12 4.06
CA THR A 152 -5.79 9.64 2.96
C THR A 152 -5.49 8.97 1.61
N SER A 153 -4.66 7.92 1.60
CA SER A 153 -4.27 7.22 0.39
C SER A 153 -5.46 6.46 -0.21
N PRO A 154 -5.74 6.61 -1.52
CA PRO A 154 -6.76 5.84 -2.22
C PRO A 154 -6.60 4.32 -2.06
N VAL A 155 -5.36 3.82 -2.00
CA VAL A 155 -5.06 2.40 -1.77
C VAL A 155 -5.53 1.96 -0.38
N ILE A 156 -5.09 2.64 0.67
CA ILE A 156 -5.43 2.28 2.06
C ILE A 156 -6.94 2.35 2.28
N MET A 157 -7.56 3.45 1.87
CA MET A 157 -9.00 3.63 2.00
C MET A 157 -9.79 2.57 1.21
N THR A 158 -9.31 2.17 0.02
CA THR A 158 -9.96 1.10 -0.77
C THR A 158 -9.79 -0.26 -0.11
N THR A 159 -8.60 -0.60 0.37
CA THR A 159 -8.36 -1.86 1.10
C THR A 159 -9.29 -1.98 2.30
N LEU A 160 -9.43 -0.92 3.11
CA LEU A 160 -10.36 -0.88 4.25
C LEU A 160 -11.83 -0.96 3.82
N ALA A 161 -12.22 -0.24 2.76
CA ALA A 161 -13.57 -0.26 2.22
C ALA A 161 -13.99 -1.65 1.71
N ARG A 162 -13.05 -2.45 1.20
CA ARG A 162 -13.28 -3.84 0.78
C ARG A 162 -13.49 -4.78 1.98
N GLN A 163 -12.85 -4.53 3.13
CA GLN A 163 -13.00 -5.38 4.32
C GLN A 163 -14.44 -5.35 4.86
N SER A 164 -14.96 -4.17 5.21
CA SER A 164 -16.38 -3.98 5.55
C SER A 164 -16.76 -2.51 5.60
N ALA A 165 -18.06 -2.23 5.47
CA ALA A 165 -18.59 -0.88 5.65
C ALA A 165 -18.35 -0.33 7.08
N LEU A 166 -18.41 -1.19 8.10
CA LEU A 166 -18.23 -0.78 9.48
C LEU A 166 -16.76 -0.41 9.78
N VAL A 167 -15.82 -1.23 9.33
CA VAL A 167 -14.38 -0.97 9.47
C VAL A 167 -14.00 0.34 8.77
N PHE A 168 -14.48 0.54 7.55
CA PHE A 168 -14.24 1.78 6.81
C PHE A 168 -14.79 3.02 7.52
N LYS A 169 -16.06 2.99 7.95
CA LYS A 169 -16.68 4.12 8.67
C LYS A 169 -15.94 4.43 9.97
N LYS A 170 -15.57 3.40 10.73
CA LYS A 170 -14.78 3.56 11.95
C LYS A 170 -13.42 4.18 11.66
N PHE A 171 -12.71 3.70 10.64
CA PHE A 171 -11.44 4.27 10.21
C PHE A 171 -11.55 5.76 9.86
N VAL A 172 -12.55 6.13 9.06
CA VAL A 172 -12.79 7.54 8.66
C VAL A 172 -13.01 8.43 9.88
N SER A 173 -13.81 7.97 10.84
CA SER A 173 -14.12 8.68 12.08
C SER A 173 -12.92 8.78 13.01
N ASP A 174 -12.33 7.64 13.38
CA ASP A 174 -11.25 7.54 14.37
C ASP A 174 -10.01 8.34 13.94
N ASN A 175 -9.73 8.35 12.63
CA ASN A 175 -8.61 9.09 12.06
C ASN A 175 -8.98 10.50 11.61
N LYS A 176 -10.24 10.94 11.75
CA LYS A 176 -10.71 12.26 11.30
C LYS A 176 -10.28 12.55 9.85
N ILE A 177 -10.61 11.64 8.93
CA ILE A 177 -10.16 11.71 7.53
C ILE A 177 -10.70 12.97 6.83
N ILE A 178 -11.96 13.35 7.10
CA ILE A 178 -12.52 14.58 6.57
C ILE A 178 -11.78 15.80 7.13
N GLY A 179 -11.32 16.68 6.25
CA GLY A 179 -10.50 17.85 6.55
C GLY A 179 -8.99 17.58 6.61
N LYS A 180 -8.53 16.33 6.46
CA LYS A 180 -7.09 16.04 6.42
C LYS A 180 -6.45 16.46 5.10
N PRO A 181 -5.18 16.90 5.13
CA PRO A 181 -4.42 17.13 3.91
C PRO A 181 -4.15 15.80 3.19
N THR A 182 -4.15 15.85 1.86
CA THR A 182 -3.86 14.70 1.01
C THR A 182 -2.99 15.10 -0.18
N GLU A 183 -2.21 14.15 -0.69
CA GLU A 183 -1.32 14.32 -1.84
C GLU A 183 -1.24 13.00 -2.62
N PHE A 184 -1.78 12.96 -3.84
CA PHE A 184 -1.68 11.80 -4.74
C PHE A 184 -1.98 12.17 -6.21
N GLU A 185 -1.59 11.30 -7.14
CA GLU A 185 -1.83 11.47 -8.56
C GLU A 185 -3.18 10.90 -9.01
N ILE A 186 -3.85 11.64 -9.89
CA ILE A 186 -5.04 11.17 -10.62
C ILE A 186 -4.80 11.26 -12.13
N LYS A 187 -5.47 10.39 -12.88
CA LYS A 187 -5.64 10.57 -14.32
C LYS A 187 -6.92 11.37 -14.56
N ILE A 188 -6.81 12.54 -15.18
CA ILE A 188 -7.96 13.39 -15.50
C ILE A 188 -8.85 12.67 -16.52
N THR A 189 -10.15 12.61 -16.23
CA THR A 189 -11.17 12.10 -17.15
C THR A 189 -11.98 13.24 -17.79
N LYS A 190 -12.31 14.27 -17.01
CA LYS A 190 -12.97 15.49 -17.49
C LYS A 190 -12.79 16.66 -16.51
N VAL A 191 -13.04 17.87 -16.98
CA VAL A 191 -13.15 19.06 -16.15
C VAL A 191 -14.51 19.68 -16.39
N ASP A 192 -15.28 19.81 -15.32
CA ASP A 192 -16.58 20.48 -15.37
C ASP A 192 -16.42 21.88 -14.74
N PRO A 193 -16.92 22.95 -15.38
CA PRO A 193 -17.03 24.24 -14.71
C PRO A 193 -18.04 24.11 -13.56
N VAL A 194 -17.69 24.65 -12.40
CA VAL A 194 -18.53 24.65 -11.20
C VAL A 194 -18.63 26.08 -10.69
N ASN A 195 -19.81 26.52 -10.28
CA ASN A 195 -20.02 27.79 -9.59
C ASN A 195 -20.61 27.51 -8.20
N ALA A 196 -19.87 26.72 -7.41
CA ALA A 196 -20.27 26.32 -6.06
C ALA A 196 -19.04 26.37 -5.13
N ASP A 197 -19.29 26.79 -3.89
CA ASP A 197 -18.31 26.79 -2.80
C ASP A 197 -16.99 27.54 -3.08
N GLY A 198 -17.02 28.55 -3.95
CA GLY A 198 -15.87 29.40 -4.26
C GLY A 198 -14.86 28.81 -5.26
N TYR A 199 -15.20 27.68 -5.88
CA TYR A 199 -14.38 27.01 -6.89
C TYR A 199 -14.95 27.23 -8.28
N ALA A 200 -14.09 27.51 -9.25
CA ALA A 200 -14.46 27.68 -10.65
C ALA A 200 -14.61 26.36 -11.42
N ASN A 201 -13.93 25.30 -10.96
CA ASN A 201 -13.87 24.01 -11.67
C ASN A 201 -13.97 22.83 -10.71
N CYS A 202 -14.42 21.69 -11.26
CA CYS A 202 -14.25 20.37 -10.66
C CYS A 202 -13.52 19.46 -11.66
N ILE A 203 -12.29 19.08 -11.30
CA ILE A 203 -11.52 18.09 -12.03
C ILE A 203 -12.02 16.72 -11.59
N ASN A 204 -12.59 15.98 -12.54
CA ASN A 204 -12.92 14.58 -12.34
C ASN A 204 -11.74 13.75 -12.83
N GLY A 205 -11.31 12.79 -12.03
CA GLY A 205 -10.28 11.86 -12.42
C GLY A 205 -10.41 10.53 -11.72
N THR A 206 -9.40 9.69 -11.91
CA THR A 206 -9.32 8.39 -11.28
C THR A 206 -7.96 8.21 -10.64
N ALA A 207 -7.93 7.84 -9.36
CA ALA A 207 -6.71 7.46 -8.64
C ALA A 207 -6.54 5.94 -8.66
N PHE A 208 -5.30 5.47 -8.85
CA PHE A 208 -4.97 4.06 -8.70
C PHE A 208 -5.14 3.64 -7.24
N CYS A 209 -5.84 2.52 -7.00
CA CYS A 209 -6.11 2.03 -5.65
C CYS A 209 -5.65 0.58 -5.42
N GLY A 210 -4.74 0.10 -6.27
CA GLY A 210 -4.14 -1.23 -6.17
C GLY A 210 -4.68 -2.15 -7.26
N TYR A 211 -4.46 -3.44 -7.07
CA TYR A 211 -4.97 -4.46 -7.97
C TYR A 211 -6.20 -5.15 -7.34
N LYS A 212 -6.96 -5.84 -8.19
CA LYS A 212 -7.93 -6.83 -7.77
C LYS A 212 -7.60 -8.12 -8.50
N THR A 213 -7.48 -9.21 -7.76
CA THR A 213 -7.43 -10.55 -8.37
C THR A 213 -8.78 -10.83 -9.02
N GLY A 214 -8.84 -10.74 -10.35
CA GLY A 214 -10.04 -11.07 -11.12
C GLY A 214 -10.26 -12.58 -11.25
N SER A 215 -11.40 -12.98 -11.80
CA SER A 215 -11.62 -14.35 -12.26
C SER A 215 -10.50 -14.77 -13.22
N GLY A 216 -9.80 -15.86 -12.91
CA GLY A 216 -8.64 -16.34 -13.67
C GLY A 216 -7.26 -15.97 -13.10
N GLY A 217 -7.19 -15.29 -11.94
CA GLY A 217 -5.92 -15.09 -11.23
C GLY A 217 -5.01 -13.98 -11.77
N ILE A 218 -5.45 -13.25 -12.81
CA ILE A 218 -4.70 -12.12 -13.36
C ILE A 218 -5.06 -10.85 -12.56
N PRO A 219 -4.09 -10.17 -11.94
CA PRO A 219 -4.32 -8.90 -11.27
C PRO A 219 -4.79 -7.85 -12.28
N LYS A 220 -5.90 -7.17 -11.99
CA LYS A 220 -6.38 -6.03 -12.77
C LYS A 220 -6.23 -4.76 -11.96
N PRO A 221 -5.68 -3.67 -12.53
CA PRO A 221 -5.59 -2.41 -11.82
C PRO A 221 -7.00 -1.91 -11.51
N GLU A 222 -7.24 -1.54 -10.26
CA GLU A 222 -8.44 -0.85 -9.83
C GLU A 222 -8.16 0.64 -9.64
N TYR A 223 -9.19 1.42 -9.93
CA TYR A 223 -9.16 2.87 -9.76
C TYR A 223 -10.41 3.32 -9.05
N VAL A 224 -10.28 4.38 -8.25
CA VAL A 224 -11.40 5.06 -7.61
C VAL A 224 -11.63 6.41 -8.28
N PRO A 225 -12.90 6.80 -8.56
CA PRO A 225 -13.24 8.16 -8.92
C PRO A 225 -12.79 9.18 -7.89
N VAL A 226 -12.25 10.31 -8.36
CA VAL A 226 -11.83 11.44 -7.54
C VAL A 226 -12.41 12.72 -8.12
N LEU A 227 -13.03 13.53 -7.26
CA LEU A 227 -13.54 14.85 -7.59
C LEU A 227 -12.68 15.88 -6.87
N VAL A 228 -12.09 16.80 -7.62
CA VAL A 228 -11.22 17.85 -7.08
C VAL A 228 -11.82 19.21 -7.41
N TYR A 229 -12.36 19.87 -6.39
CA TYR A 229 -12.87 21.23 -6.47
C TYR A 229 -11.70 22.20 -6.39
N THR A 230 -11.48 22.96 -7.47
CA THR A 230 -10.26 23.74 -7.66
C THR A 230 -10.51 24.95 -8.59
N ASN A 231 -9.61 25.93 -8.54
CA ASN A 231 -9.57 27.03 -9.51
C ASN A 231 -8.63 26.74 -10.69
N ASN A 232 -7.95 25.59 -10.69
CA ASN A 232 -7.08 25.16 -11.77
C ASN A 232 -7.88 24.74 -13.02
N THR A 233 -7.24 24.88 -14.18
CA THR A 233 -7.82 24.62 -15.52
C THR A 233 -7.21 23.40 -16.23
N ALA A 234 -6.47 22.56 -15.51
CA ALA A 234 -5.81 21.39 -16.08
C ALA A 234 -6.82 20.43 -16.73
N SER A 235 -6.81 20.32 -18.06
CA SER A 235 -7.88 19.68 -18.83
C SER A 235 -7.60 18.24 -19.27
N SER A 236 -6.37 17.74 -19.12
CA SER A 236 -5.99 16.39 -19.55
C SER A 236 -4.70 15.90 -18.89
N GLY A 237 -4.51 14.58 -18.85
CA GLY A 237 -3.26 13.95 -18.42
C GLY A 237 -3.27 13.56 -16.94
N THR A 238 -2.09 13.53 -16.34
CA THR A 238 -1.91 13.26 -14.90
C THR A 238 -1.95 14.55 -14.12
N TYR A 239 -2.67 14.56 -13.01
CA TYR A 239 -2.81 15.70 -12.11
C TYR A 239 -2.39 15.32 -10.70
N ASN A 240 -1.47 16.10 -10.13
CA ASN A 240 -1.02 15.94 -8.76
C ASN A 240 -1.97 16.70 -7.83
N VAL A 241 -2.88 15.97 -7.19
CA VAL A 241 -3.84 16.56 -6.26
C VAL A 241 -3.13 16.95 -4.98
N LYS A 242 -3.32 18.19 -4.53
CA LYS A 242 -2.82 18.70 -3.24
C LYS A 242 -3.89 19.54 -2.57
N GLY A 243 -4.64 18.91 -1.69
CA GLY A 243 -5.79 19.56 -1.07
C GLY A 243 -6.16 18.93 0.26
N THR A 244 -7.42 19.10 0.63
CA THR A 244 -7.99 18.51 1.83
C THR A 244 -9.20 17.65 1.48
N ILE A 245 -9.33 16.50 2.14
CA ILE A 245 -10.47 15.59 1.93
C ILE A 245 -11.75 16.28 2.37
N MET A 246 -12.71 16.38 1.46
CA MET A 246 -14.05 16.91 1.73
C MET A 246 -15.02 15.78 2.08
N ASP A 247 -14.99 14.68 1.34
CA ASP A 247 -15.79 13.48 1.61
C ASP A 247 -15.11 12.22 1.06
N VAL A 248 -15.44 11.07 1.64
CA VAL A 248 -15.04 9.74 1.13
C VAL A 248 -16.23 8.80 1.21
N ARG A 249 -16.61 8.24 0.06
CA ARG A 249 -17.79 7.38 -0.04
C ARG A 249 -17.37 5.98 -0.44
N ARG A 250 -17.95 4.98 0.22
CA ARG A 250 -17.79 3.56 -0.08
C ARG A 250 -18.89 3.12 -1.07
N ALA A 251 -18.57 2.22 -2.00
CA ALA A 251 -19.60 1.63 -2.87
C ALA A 251 -20.43 0.59 -2.11
N ASP A 252 -21.68 0.37 -2.52
CA ASP A 252 -22.56 -0.61 -1.88
C ASP A 252 -21.90 -2.00 -1.86
N VAL A 253 -21.28 -2.39 -2.98
CA VAL A 253 -20.57 -3.66 -3.14
C VAL A 253 -19.06 -3.43 -3.33
N GLY A 254 -18.35 -3.32 -2.20
CA GLY A 254 -16.88 -3.39 -2.11
C GLY A 254 -16.13 -2.13 -2.59
N GLY A 255 -15.00 -1.84 -1.95
CA GLY A 255 -14.11 -0.74 -2.36
C GLY A 255 -14.69 0.67 -2.19
N LEU A 256 -13.89 1.67 -2.55
CA LEU A 256 -14.33 3.07 -2.55
C LEU A 256 -15.19 3.39 -3.77
N ALA A 257 -16.20 4.22 -3.57
CA ALA A 257 -17.02 4.80 -4.64
C ALA A 257 -16.42 6.11 -5.15
N VAL A 258 -16.01 7.02 -4.25
CA VAL A 258 -15.45 8.31 -4.63
C VAL A 258 -14.67 8.94 -3.48
N ILE A 259 -13.67 9.75 -3.82
CA ILE A 259 -12.96 10.67 -2.93
C ILE A 259 -13.22 12.08 -3.42
N GLU A 260 -13.63 12.97 -2.54
CA GLU A 260 -13.86 14.38 -2.84
C GLU A 260 -12.83 15.25 -2.13
N ILE A 261 -12.26 16.20 -2.86
CA ILE A 261 -11.12 17.00 -2.42
C ILE A 261 -11.38 18.45 -2.75
N LYS A 262 -11.03 19.34 -1.83
CA LYS A 262 -10.95 20.77 -2.07
C LYS A 262 -9.49 21.21 -2.07
N GLU A 263 -9.08 21.95 -3.09
CA GLU A 263 -7.75 22.57 -3.18
C GLU A 263 -7.74 24.03 -2.70
#